data_AF-A0A7U8GFG8-F1
#
_entry.id   AF-A0A7U8GFG8-F1
#
_cell.length_a   1.000
_cell.length_b   1.000
_cell.length_c   1.000
_cell.angle_alpha   90.00
_cell.angle_beta   90.00
_cell.angle_gamma   90.00
#
_symmetry.space_group_name_H-M   'P 1'
#
loop_
_entity.id
_entity.type
_entity.pdbx_description
1 polymer ?
#
loop_
_entity_poly.entity_id
_entity_poly.type
_entity_poly.pdbx_seq_one_letter_code
_entity_poly.pdbx_strand_id
1 'polypeptide(L)'
;MVCEVQRRFLLENDDFIKILKEEKIAYSKDKIRVFFTRISPFCDVKYKKINQDYYQFSLYKLHDIIDKKTHKLSKKEFKRQSKNAIGDIIKKTRISFEINGIWFFLYKFKNNLQDLIILKVIFPTFEQAECFNLPHFLQNYKEITDNENFYSKNLALYGDFSKIFDSTKCIKILDKQEDISLYFPSQIQSFEAGKILLFVLLKRLKNERLNFLQKLTFESLEQFFISLRQICIFFEFFST
;
A
#
# COMPACT_ATOMS: atom_id res chain seq x y z
N MET A 1 13.59 2.37 -24.04
CA MET A 1 12.87 2.15 -22.76
C MET A 1 11.41 1.93 -23.11
N VAL A 2 10.84 0.74 -22.88
CA VAL A 2 9.42 0.50 -23.19
C VAL A 2 8.60 1.09 -22.04
N CYS A 3 7.94 2.22 -22.29
CA CYS A 3 7.09 2.87 -21.31
C CYS A 3 5.68 2.31 -21.41
N GLU A 4 5.37 1.24 -20.66
CA GLU A 4 3.99 0.78 -20.54
C GLU A 4 3.22 1.68 -19.57
N VAL A 5 2.24 2.41 -20.09
CA VAL A 5 1.30 3.23 -19.30
C VAL A 5 0.13 2.35 -18.88
N GLN A 6 -0.37 2.57 -17.66
CA GLN A 6 -1.31 1.64 -17.04
C GLN A 6 -2.39 2.39 -16.29
N ARG A 7 -3.64 2.22 -16.70
CA ARG A 7 -4.82 2.73 -15.96
C ARG A 7 -5.44 1.61 -15.14
N ARG A 8 -5.96 1.94 -13.95
CA ARG A 8 -6.50 0.96 -12.99
C ARG A 8 -7.90 1.38 -12.57
N PHE A 9 -8.80 0.41 -12.49
CA PHE A 9 -10.20 0.62 -12.14
C PHE A 9 -10.63 -0.36 -11.05
N LEU A 10 -11.39 0.13 -10.08
CA LEU A 10 -11.99 -0.68 -9.03
C LEU A 10 -13.33 -1.23 -9.50
N LEU A 11 -13.54 -2.53 -9.38
CA LEU A 11 -14.79 -3.19 -9.74
C LEU A 11 -15.57 -3.58 -8.49
N GLU A 12 -16.87 -3.33 -8.51
CA GLU A 12 -17.76 -3.64 -7.40
C GLU A 12 -18.14 -5.12 -7.34
N ASN A 13 -18.13 -5.82 -8.48
CA ASN A 13 -18.53 -7.22 -8.55
C ASN A 13 -17.81 -8.00 -9.67
N ASP A 14 -18.12 -9.31 -9.73
CA ASP A 14 -17.58 -10.27 -10.69
C ASP A 14 -18.50 -10.51 -11.92
N ASP A 15 -19.46 -9.63 -12.18
CA ASP A 15 -20.33 -9.82 -13.35
C ASP A 15 -19.56 -9.70 -14.67
N PHE A 16 -18.35 -9.12 -14.62
CA PHE A 16 -17.46 -9.01 -15.76
C PHE A 16 -17.11 -10.33 -16.46
N ILE A 17 -17.03 -11.47 -15.73
CA ILE A 17 -16.81 -12.76 -16.40
C ILE A 17 -18.00 -13.15 -17.28
N LYS A 18 -19.23 -12.82 -16.86
CA LYS A 18 -20.43 -13.10 -17.66
C LYS A 18 -20.40 -12.27 -18.94
N ILE A 19 -20.08 -10.98 -18.82
CA ILE A 19 -19.92 -10.05 -19.95
C ILE A 19 -18.90 -10.59 -20.95
N LEU A 20 -17.71 -11.02 -20.51
CA LEU A 20 -16.70 -11.61 -21.42
C LEU A 20 -17.22 -12.83 -22.19
N LYS A 21 -18.08 -13.65 -21.57
CA LYS A 21 -18.66 -14.82 -22.22
C LYS A 21 -19.75 -14.43 -23.21
N GLU A 22 -20.61 -13.49 -22.85
CA GLU A 22 -21.69 -12.95 -23.71
C GLU A 22 -21.12 -12.31 -24.96
N GLU A 23 -20.07 -11.51 -24.81
CA GLU A 23 -19.32 -10.85 -25.89
C GLU A 23 -18.35 -11.80 -26.64
N LYS A 24 -18.30 -13.09 -26.27
CA LYS A 24 -17.42 -14.12 -26.85
C LYS A 24 -15.93 -13.73 -26.88
N ILE A 25 -15.48 -12.97 -25.89
CA ILE A 25 -14.09 -12.53 -25.77
C ILE A 25 -13.24 -13.67 -25.18
N ALA A 26 -12.20 -14.07 -25.90
CA ALA A 26 -11.25 -15.06 -25.42
C ALA A 26 -10.42 -14.50 -24.24
N TYR A 27 -10.21 -15.33 -23.22
CA TYR A 27 -9.42 -14.95 -22.05
C TYR A 27 -8.58 -16.11 -21.52
N SER A 28 -7.47 -15.78 -20.85
CA SER A 28 -6.61 -16.71 -20.13
C SER A 28 -6.63 -16.46 -18.63
N LYS A 29 -6.28 -17.46 -17.82
CA LYS A 29 -6.28 -17.39 -16.36
C LYS A 29 -4.93 -17.78 -15.78
N ASP A 30 -4.36 -16.89 -14.97
CA ASP A 30 -3.11 -17.14 -14.24
C ASP A 30 -3.32 -17.08 -12.74
N LYS A 31 -2.80 -18.08 -12.02
CA LYS A 31 -2.69 -18.04 -10.56
C LYS A 31 -1.40 -17.35 -10.17
N ILE A 32 -1.52 -16.23 -9.47
CA ILE A 32 -0.41 -15.38 -9.09
C ILE A 32 -0.25 -15.38 -7.56
N ARG A 33 0.98 -15.53 -7.09
CA ARG A 33 1.36 -15.32 -5.70
C ARG A 33 2.53 -14.35 -5.65
N VAL A 34 2.41 -13.29 -4.87
CA VAL A 34 3.42 -12.22 -4.73
C VAL A 34 3.76 -12.01 -3.26
N PHE A 35 5.03 -11.78 -2.97
CA PHE A 35 5.48 -11.28 -1.67
C PHE A 35 6.67 -10.35 -1.87
N PHE A 36 6.96 -9.52 -0.86
CA PHE A 36 8.07 -8.58 -0.85
C PHE A 36 9.10 -9.01 0.18
N THR A 37 10.38 -8.80 -0.09
CA THR A 37 11.46 -8.98 0.90
C THR A 37 12.19 -7.68 1.20
N ARG A 38 11.93 -6.64 0.41
CA ARG A 38 12.43 -5.28 0.62
C ARG A 38 11.43 -4.30 0.04
N ILE A 39 11.06 -3.31 0.86
CA ILE A 39 10.26 -2.15 0.46
C ILE A 39 10.97 -0.94 1.06
N SER A 40 11.40 0.00 0.22
CA SER A 40 11.99 1.26 0.66
C SER A 40 11.78 2.35 -0.40
N PRO A 41 11.99 3.64 -0.08
CA PRO A 41 11.82 4.73 -1.05
C PRO A 41 12.65 4.54 -2.34
N PHE A 42 13.79 3.86 -2.22
CA PHE A 42 14.78 3.70 -3.29
C PHE A 42 14.85 2.28 -3.86
N CYS A 43 14.23 1.29 -3.20
CA CYS A 43 14.38 -0.10 -3.60
C CYS A 43 13.19 -0.97 -3.19
N ASP A 44 12.55 -1.59 -4.18
CA ASP A 44 11.57 -2.65 -3.97
C ASP A 44 12.09 -3.96 -4.54
N VAL A 45 12.09 -5.02 -3.73
CA VAL A 45 12.36 -6.39 -4.18
C VAL A 45 11.14 -7.25 -3.88
N LYS A 46 10.53 -7.76 -4.95
CA LYS A 46 9.36 -8.63 -4.88
C LYS A 46 9.58 -9.92 -5.64
N TYR A 47 8.96 -10.97 -5.14
CA TYR A 47 8.98 -12.29 -5.75
C TYR A 47 7.57 -12.62 -6.22
N LYS A 48 7.45 -13.11 -7.45
CA LYS A 48 6.18 -13.47 -8.06
C LYS A 48 6.24 -14.89 -8.60
N LYS A 49 5.29 -15.70 -8.20
CA LYS A 49 4.96 -16.97 -8.84
C LYS A 49 3.79 -16.72 -9.79
N ILE A 50 3.92 -17.13 -11.04
CA ILE A 50 2.85 -17.12 -12.05
C ILE A 50 2.69 -18.57 -12.50
N ASN A 51 1.57 -19.20 -12.18
CA ASN A 51 1.33 -20.62 -12.45
C ASN A 51 2.45 -21.52 -11.91
N GLN A 52 3.37 -21.98 -12.77
CA GLN A 52 4.50 -22.82 -12.38
C GLN A 52 5.86 -22.10 -12.44
N ASP A 53 5.91 -20.88 -12.98
CA ASP A 53 7.11 -20.08 -13.09
C ASP A 53 7.31 -19.15 -11.88
N TYR A 54 8.57 -18.89 -11.56
CA TYR A 54 8.99 -18.10 -10.41
C TYR A 54 9.94 -16.99 -10.86
N TYR A 55 9.75 -15.81 -10.32
CA TYR A 55 10.51 -14.62 -10.71
C TYR A 55 10.83 -13.76 -9.50
N GLN A 56 11.98 -13.09 -9.57
CA GLN A 56 12.31 -11.91 -8.78
C GLN A 56 12.16 -10.67 -9.67
N PHE A 57 11.54 -9.65 -9.11
CA PHE A 57 11.49 -8.31 -9.68
C PHE A 57 12.17 -7.36 -8.69
N SER A 58 13.16 -6.64 -9.18
CA SER A 58 13.83 -5.57 -8.43
C SER A 58 13.56 -4.25 -9.12
N LEU A 59 13.16 -3.25 -8.34
CA LEU A 59 12.99 -1.87 -8.75
C LEU A 59 13.96 -1.03 -7.93
N TYR A 60 14.89 -0.33 -8.58
CA TYR A 60 15.76 0.65 -7.93
C TYR A 60 15.38 2.03 -8.43
N LYS A 61 15.27 2.98 -7.51
CA LYS A 61 14.98 4.38 -7.77
C LYS A 61 16.10 5.24 -7.19
N LEU A 62 16.73 6.05 -8.03
CA LEU A 62 17.71 7.05 -7.63
C LEU A 62 17.41 8.33 -8.39
N HIS A 63 16.90 9.35 -7.69
CA HIS A 63 16.35 10.56 -8.31
C HIS A 63 15.31 10.17 -9.39
N ASP A 64 15.51 10.62 -10.63
CA ASP A 64 14.64 10.33 -11.77
C ASP A 64 14.97 9.01 -12.48
N ILE A 65 16.03 8.31 -12.04
CA ILE A 65 16.47 7.06 -12.65
C ILE A 65 15.71 5.89 -12.03
N ILE A 66 15.04 5.11 -12.87
CA ILE A 66 14.32 3.89 -12.50
C ILE A 66 14.93 2.69 -13.22
N ASP A 67 15.58 1.81 -12.46
CA ASP A 67 16.10 0.53 -12.97
C ASP A 67 15.16 -0.62 -12.57
N LYS A 68 14.66 -1.34 -13.58
CA LYS A 68 13.73 -2.47 -13.43
C LYS A 68 14.42 -3.75 -13.91
N LYS A 69 14.67 -4.67 -12.98
CA LYS A 69 15.28 -5.98 -13.28
C LYS A 69 14.30 -7.12 -13.02
N THR A 70 14.27 -8.09 -13.92
CA THR A 70 13.48 -9.32 -13.79
C THR A 70 14.40 -10.52 -13.93
N HIS A 71 14.37 -11.42 -12.97
CA HIS A 71 15.20 -12.63 -12.95
C HIS A 71 14.33 -13.87 -12.71
N LYS A 72 14.46 -14.90 -13.55
CA LYS A 72 13.73 -16.17 -13.37
C LYS A 72 14.41 -17.01 -12.28
N LEU A 73 13.63 -17.67 -11.44
CA LEU A 73 14.11 -18.42 -10.29
C LEU A 73 13.70 -19.88 -10.34
N SER A 74 14.41 -20.70 -9.58
CA SER A 74 13.95 -22.04 -9.22
C SER A 74 12.86 -22.00 -8.14
N LYS A 75 12.04 -23.06 -8.09
CA LYS A 75 11.06 -23.28 -7.01
C LYS A 75 11.71 -23.31 -5.61
N LYS A 76 12.93 -23.86 -5.50
CA LYS A 76 13.66 -23.98 -4.23
C LYS A 76 14.04 -22.60 -3.69
N GLU A 77 14.60 -21.74 -4.55
CA GLU A 77 14.97 -20.36 -4.18
C GLU A 77 13.74 -19.54 -3.79
N PHE A 78 12.66 -19.61 -4.57
CA PHE A 78 11.42 -18.89 -4.25
C PHE A 78 10.86 -19.28 -2.87
N LYS A 79 10.87 -20.58 -2.54
CA LYS A 79 10.45 -21.05 -1.21
C LYS A 79 11.38 -20.53 -0.10
N ARG A 80 12.70 -20.52 -0.33
CA ARG A 80 13.66 -19.97 0.63
C ARG A 80 13.37 -18.49 0.92
N GLN A 81 13.23 -17.68 -0.14
CA GLN A 81 12.97 -16.25 0.00
C GLN A 81 11.61 -15.94 0.63
N SER A 82 10.61 -16.81 0.44
CA SER A 82 9.28 -16.61 1.03
C SER A 82 9.26 -16.61 2.56
N LYS A 83 10.29 -17.15 3.21
CA LYS A 83 10.45 -17.09 4.68
C LYS A 83 10.82 -15.69 5.18
N ASN A 84 11.40 -14.88 4.30
CA ASN A 84 11.81 -13.50 4.59
C ASN A 84 10.77 -12.49 4.08
N ALA A 85 9.52 -12.92 3.90
CA ALA A 85 8.46 -12.06 3.39
C ALA A 85 8.15 -10.95 4.42
N ILE A 86 8.06 -9.72 3.92
CA ILE A 86 7.57 -8.55 4.65
C ILE A 86 6.08 -8.40 4.35
N GLY A 87 5.28 -8.30 5.40
CA GLY A 87 3.83 -8.22 5.30
C GLY A 87 3.21 -9.51 4.77
N ASP A 88 2.01 -9.38 4.21
CA ASP A 88 1.23 -10.50 3.72
C ASP A 88 1.58 -10.91 2.30
N ILE A 89 1.40 -12.21 2.07
CA ILE A 89 1.57 -12.81 0.77
C ILE A 89 0.27 -12.62 -0.02
N ILE A 90 0.34 -11.77 -1.04
CA ILE A 90 -0.78 -11.51 -1.94
C ILE A 90 -1.00 -12.72 -2.84
N LYS A 91 -2.21 -13.28 -2.80
CA LYS A 91 -2.69 -14.29 -3.73
C LYS A 91 -3.77 -13.68 -4.59
N LYS A 92 -3.65 -13.84 -5.91
CA LYS A 92 -4.65 -13.34 -6.86
C LYS A 92 -4.72 -14.19 -8.11
N THR A 93 -5.87 -14.20 -8.75
CA THR A 93 -6.06 -14.73 -10.10
C THR A 93 -6.06 -13.57 -11.07
N ARG A 94 -5.23 -13.64 -12.13
CA ARG A 94 -5.29 -12.71 -13.25
C ARG A 94 -6.10 -13.35 -14.38
N ILE A 95 -7.09 -12.64 -14.88
CA ILE A 95 -7.77 -12.95 -16.13
C ILE A 95 -7.24 -11.96 -17.16
N SER A 96 -6.65 -12.47 -18.25
CA SER A 96 -6.06 -11.65 -19.31
C SER A 96 -6.89 -11.79 -20.57
N PHE A 97 -7.25 -10.67 -21.19
CA PHE A 97 -8.02 -10.62 -22.43
C PHE A 97 -7.62 -9.37 -23.21
N GLU A 98 -8.00 -9.34 -24.49
CA GLU A 98 -7.65 -8.28 -25.41
C GLU A 98 -8.91 -7.77 -26.08
N ILE A 99 -9.02 -6.44 -26.22
CA ILE A 99 -10.10 -5.78 -26.96
C ILE A 99 -9.45 -4.74 -27.85
N ASN A 100 -9.66 -4.84 -29.16
CA ASN A 100 -9.16 -3.88 -30.16
C ASN A 100 -7.64 -3.61 -30.03
N GLY A 101 -6.81 -4.63 -29.81
CA GLY A 101 -5.36 -4.46 -29.67
C GLY A 101 -4.88 -4.06 -28.27
N ILE A 102 -5.81 -3.79 -27.33
CA ILE A 102 -5.49 -3.29 -25.98
C ILE A 102 -5.61 -4.43 -24.97
N TRP A 103 -4.58 -4.58 -24.15
CA TRP A 103 -4.52 -5.63 -23.13
C TRP A 103 -5.20 -5.20 -21.84
N PHE A 104 -6.07 -6.08 -21.35
CA PHE A 104 -6.77 -5.93 -20.09
C PHE A 104 -6.40 -7.07 -19.14
N PHE A 105 -6.08 -6.72 -17.90
CA PHE A 105 -5.79 -7.64 -16.81
C PHE A 105 -6.75 -7.40 -15.65
N LEU A 106 -7.68 -8.32 -15.46
CA LEU A 106 -8.57 -8.35 -14.32
C LEU A 106 -7.94 -9.17 -13.19
N TYR A 107 -7.71 -8.54 -12.04
CA TYR A 107 -7.16 -9.18 -10.86
C TYR A 107 -8.25 -9.41 -9.82
N LYS A 108 -8.47 -10.68 -9.48
CA LYS A 108 -9.27 -11.08 -8.33
C LYS A 108 -8.37 -11.54 -7.21
N PHE A 109 -8.45 -10.84 -6.09
CA PHE A 109 -7.63 -11.16 -4.94
C PHE A 109 -8.27 -12.29 -4.12
N LYS A 110 -7.54 -12.82 -3.14
CA LYS A 110 -7.98 -13.94 -2.29
C LYS A 110 -7.66 -13.64 -0.83
N ASN A 111 -8.22 -14.45 0.07
CA ASN A 111 -8.05 -14.31 1.51
C ASN A 111 -8.59 -12.95 1.98
N ASN A 112 -7.82 -12.21 2.77
CA ASN A 112 -8.23 -10.93 3.39
C ASN A 112 -8.48 -9.81 2.36
N LEU A 113 -8.20 -10.08 1.08
CA LEU A 113 -8.47 -9.19 -0.05
C LEU A 113 -9.52 -9.79 -1.01
N GLN A 114 -10.30 -10.80 -0.62
CA GLN A 114 -11.18 -11.54 -1.55
C GLN A 114 -12.22 -10.67 -2.28
N ASP A 115 -12.68 -9.60 -1.63
CA ASP A 115 -13.68 -8.68 -2.20
C ASP A 115 -13.04 -7.62 -3.11
N LEU A 116 -11.70 -7.58 -3.19
CA LEU A 116 -10.99 -6.64 -4.04
C LEU A 116 -10.89 -7.19 -5.47
N ILE A 117 -11.43 -6.42 -6.42
CA ILE A 117 -11.33 -6.68 -7.85
C ILE A 117 -10.77 -5.43 -8.54
N ILE A 118 -9.64 -5.60 -9.25
CA ILE A 118 -8.98 -4.49 -9.96
C ILE A 118 -8.83 -4.85 -11.42
N LEU A 119 -9.39 -4.03 -12.30
CA LEU A 119 -9.11 -4.05 -13.72
C LEU A 119 -7.91 -3.15 -14.01
N LYS A 120 -6.99 -3.64 -14.84
CA LYS A 120 -5.85 -2.88 -15.30
C LYS A 120 -5.82 -2.91 -16.83
N VAL A 121 -5.73 -1.74 -17.43
CA VAL A 121 -5.58 -1.56 -18.88
C VAL A 121 -4.14 -1.16 -19.17
N ILE A 122 -3.52 -1.76 -20.18
CA ILE A 122 -2.12 -1.51 -20.54
C ILE A 122 -2.06 -0.84 -21.90
N PHE A 123 -1.35 0.29 -21.93
CA PHE A 123 -1.12 1.09 -23.12
C PHE A 123 0.37 1.13 -23.44
N PRO A 124 0.73 1.09 -24.73
CA PRO A 124 2.11 1.23 -25.18
C PRO A 124 2.65 2.67 -25.07
N THR A 125 1.76 3.68 -25.03
CA THR A 125 2.15 5.10 -24.92
C THR A 125 1.20 5.89 -24.01
N PHE A 126 1.62 7.09 -23.60
CA PHE A 126 0.80 8.01 -22.81
C PHE A 126 -0.38 8.57 -23.61
N GLU A 127 -0.16 8.91 -24.87
CA GLU A 127 -1.21 9.49 -25.73
C GLU A 127 -2.37 8.49 -25.92
N GLN A 128 -2.05 7.20 -26.09
CA GLN A 128 -3.08 6.16 -26.15
C GLN A 128 -3.84 6.01 -24.83
N ALA A 129 -3.18 6.19 -23.69
CA ALA A 129 -3.83 6.09 -22.38
C ALA A 129 -4.77 7.28 -22.10
N GLU A 130 -4.38 8.48 -22.52
CA GLU A 130 -5.18 9.72 -22.38
C GLU A 130 -6.40 9.72 -23.29
N CYS A 131 -6.24 9.33 -24.56
CA CYS A 131 -7.34 9.28 -25.53
C CYS A 131 -8.27 8.07 -25.33
N PHE A 132 -7.92 7.13 -24.45
CA PHE A 132 -8.70 5.90 -24.27
C PHE A 132 -9.95 6.14 -23.43
N ASN A 133 -11.09 5.82 -24.04
CA ASN A 133 -12.37 5.69 -23.34
C ASN A 133 -12.62 4.21 -23.01
N LEU A 134 -13.00 3.95 -21.76
CA LEU A 134 -13.44 2.62 -21.36
C LEU A 134 -14.65 2.21 -22.22
N PRO A 135 -14.68 0.96 -22.72
CA PRO A 135 -15.87 0.38 -23.34
C PRO A 135 -17.11 0.62 -22.46
N HIS A 136 -18.27 0.79 -23.08
CA HIS A 136 -19.51 1.18 -22.39
C HIS A 136 -19.84 0.28 -21.17
N PHE A 137 -19.61 -1.03 -21.30
CA PHE A 137 -19.80 -2.00 -20.21
C PHE A 137 -18.77 -1.90 -19.06
N LEU A 138 -17.79 -1.01 -19.15
CA LEU A 138 -16.74 -0.72 -18.16
C LEU A 138 -16.78 0.72 -17.61
N GLN A 139 -17.64 1.59 -18.15
CA GLN A 139 -17.59 3.05 -17.87
C GLN A 139 -17.92 3.43 -16.42
N ASN A 140 -18.62 2.57 -15.68
CA ASN A 140 -19.07 2.88 -14.32
C ASN A 140 -18.03 2.59 -13.22
N TYR A 141 -16.84 2.11 -13.59
CA TYR A 141 -15.83 1.73 -12.60
C TYR A 141 -14.96 2.91 -12.16
N LYS A 142 -14.77 3.04 -10.85
CA LYS A 142 -13.95 4.09 -10.25
C LYS A 142 -12.49 3.94 -10.67
N GLU A 143 -11.93 4.97 -11.29
CA GLU A 143 -10.50 5.02 -11.60
C GLU A 143 -9.67 5.20 -10.31
N ILE A 144 -8.65 4.36 -10.17
CA ILE A 144 -7.76 4.28 -9.00
C ILE A 144 -6.29 4.28 -9.42
N THR A 145 -5.99 4.79 -10.62
CA THR A 145 -4.66 4.77 -11.24
C THR A 145 -3.57 5.32 -10.30
N ASP A 146 -3.80 6.49 -9.72
CA ASP A 146 -2.86 7.20 -8.85
C ASP A 146 -3.08 6.93 -7.35
N ASN A 147 -4.07 6.11 -7.01
CA ASN A 147 -4.35 5.79 -5.62
C ASN A 147 -3.37 4.71 -5.13
N GLU A 148 -2.35 5.15 -4.39
CA GLU A 148 -1.30 4.28 -3.87
C GLU A 148 -1.82 3.16 -2.95
N ASN A 149 -2.99 3.30 -2.34
CA ASN A 149 -3.55 2.29 -1.44
C ASN A 149 -3.75 0.95 -2.17
N PHE A 150 -3.98 0.98 -3.48
CA PHE A 150 -4.17 -0.21 -4.32
C PHE A 150 -2.85 -0.74 -4.93
N TYR A 151 -1.72 -0.13 -4.61
CA TYR A 151 -0.42 -0.62 -5.07
C TYR A 151 -0.08 -1.91 -4.35
N SER A 152 0.52 -2.87 -5.06
CA SER A 152 0.78 -4.20 -4.49
C SER A 152 1.68 -4.17 -3.24
N LYS A 153 2.57 -3.18 -3.10
CA LYS A 153 3.36 -3.00 -1.87
C LYS A 153 2.47 -2.64 -0.67
N ASN A 154 1.52 -1.73 -0.88
CA ASN A 154 0.62 -1.24 0.16
C ASN A 154 -0.44 -2.29 0.49
N LEU A 155 -0.95 -3.01 -0.50
CA LEU A 155 -1.81 -4.18 -0.26
C LEU A 155 -1.11 -5.29 0.54
N ALA A 156 0.20 -5.47 0.37
CA ALA A 156 0.95 -6.47 1.14
C ALA A 156 1.19 -6.02 2.59
N LEU A 157 1.41 -4.72 2.82
CA LEU A 157 1.68 -4.17 4.15
C LEU A 157 0.40 -3.90 4.95
N TYR A 158 -0.65 -3.43 4.29
CA TYR A 158 -1.82 -2.80 4.91
C TYR A 158 -3.15 -3.34 4.38
N GLY A 159 -3.13 -4.24 3.38
CA GLY A 159 -4.36 -4.77 2.77
C GLY A 159 -5.08 -5.81 3.62
N ASP A 160 -4.54 -6.17 4.78
CA ASP A 160 -5.21 -7.05 5.72
C ASP A 160 -6.05 -6.24 6.70
N PHE A 161 -7.29 -5.97 6.33
CA PHE A 161 -8.25 -5.26 7.18
C PHE A 161 -8.70 -6.05 8.41
N SER A 162 -8.38 -7.36 8.48
CA SER A 162 -8.64 -8.17 9.68
C SER A 162 -7.56 -7.96 10.76
N LYS A 163 -6.38 -7.45 10.37
CA LYS A 163 -5.34 -7.13 11.35
C LYS A 163 -5.69 -5.84 12.07
N ILE A 164 -5.97 -5.99 13.35
CA ILE A 164 -6.06 -4.88 14.28
C ILE A 164 -4.65 -4.28 14.41
N PHE A 165 -4.55 -2.98 14.19
CA PHE A 165 -3.30 -2.25 14.37
C PHE A 165 -2.88 -2.32 15.85
N ASP A 166 -1.69 -2.86 16.12
CA ASP A 166 -1.17 -3.00 17.48
C ASP A 166 -0.48 -1.70 17.92
N SER A 167 -1.28 -0.75 18.44
CA SER A 167 -0.77 0.48 19.01
C SER A 167 0.17 0.25 20.18
N THR A 168 -0.02 -0.82 20.96
CA THR A 168 0.82 -1.13 22.12
C THR A 168 2.25 -1.42 21.69
N LYS A 169 2.44 -2.21 20.63
CA LYS A 169 3.77 -2.48 20.06
C LYS A 169 4.40 -1.23 19.47
N CYS A 170 3.63 -0.38 18.82
CA CYS A 170 4.11 0.91 18.29
C CYS A 170 4.60 1.81 19.43
N ILE A 171 3.79 1.98 20.47
CA ILE A 171 4.13 2.76 21.68
C ILE A 171 5.43 2.25 22.31
N LYS A 172 5.62 0.93 22.45
CA LYS A 172 6.88 0.35 22.98
C LYS A 172 8.13 0.70 22.16
N ILE A 173 7.99 0.90 20.85
CA ILE A 173 9.10 1.32 19.98
C ILE A 173 9.34 2.82 20.17
N LEU A 174 8.28 3.63 20.13
CA LEU A 174 8.34 5.08 20.29
C LEU A 174 8.84 5.51 21.67
N ASP A 175 8.55 4.73 22.71
CA ASP A 175 9.04 5.00 24.07
C ASP A 175 10.57 5.02 24.14
N LYS A 176 11.25 4.30 23.25
CA LYS A 176 12.73 4.23 23.18
C LYS A 176 13.37 5.34 22.36
N GLN A 177 12.60 6.16 21.64
CA GLN A 177 13.13 7.22 20.77
C GLN A 177 13.03 8.59 21.45
N GLU A 178 14.08 9.42 21.36
CA GLU A 178 14.03 10.78 21.92
C GLU A 178 13.17 11.70 21.06
N ASP A 179 13.42 11.73 19.75
CA ASP A 179 12.61 12.46 18.78
C ASP A 179 11.61 11.55 18.07
N ILE A 180 10.35 11.96 18.07
CA ILE A 180 9.24 11.21 17.47
C ILE A 180 8.60 12.05 16.38
N SER A 181 8.78 11.64 15.13
CA SER A 181 8.00 12.12 13.98
C SER A 181 6.87 11.15 13.66
N LEU A 182 5.63 11.62 13.71
CA LEU A 182 4.46 10.80 13.40
C LEU A 182 4.14 10.87 11.90
N TYR A 183 4.38 9.75 11.21
CA TYR A 183 3.89 9.53 9.84
C TYR A 183 2.95 8.34 9.85
N PHE A 184 1.66 8.63 9.99
CA PHE A 184 0.64 7.59 9.98
C PHE A 184 0.33 7.16 8.54
N PRO A 185 0.22 5.84 8.27
CA PRO A 185 -0.33 5.37 7.00
C PRO A 185 -1.81 5.76 6.91
N SER A 186 -2.30 6.04 5.70
CA SER A 186 -3.70 6.46 5.46
C SER A 186 -4.76 5.44 5.92
N GLN A 187 -4.34 4.21 6.21
CA GLN A 187 -5.20 3.10 6.63
C GLN A 187 -5.25 2.90 8.15
N ILE A 188 -4.54 3.69 8.96
CA ILE A 188 -4.63 3.55 10.42
C ILE A 188 -6.05 3.93 10.89
N GLN A 189 -6.59 3.15 11.82
CA GLN A 189 -7.86 3.51 12.47
C GLN A 189 -7.67 4.79 13.28
N SER A 190 -8.60 5.75 13.16
CA SER A 190 -8.52 7.05 13.84
C SER A 190 -8.30 6.92 15.35
N PHE A 191 -8.94 5.92 15.98
CA PHE A 191 -8.77 5.64 17.40
C PHE A 191 -7.34 5.20 17.76
N GLU A 192 -6.74 4.33 16.94
CA GLU A 192 -5.38 3.83 17.16
C GLU A 192 -4.33 4.93 16.87
N ALA A 193 -4.57 5.76 15.86
CA ALA A 193 -3.76 6.96 15.61
C ALA A 193 -3.85 7.95 16.78
N GLY A 194 -5.07 8.18 17.30
CA GLY A 194 -5.31 9.03 18.46
C GLY A 194 -4.57 8.54 19.70
N LYS A 195 -4.61 7.24 19.99
CA LYS A 195 -3.83 6.63 21.09
C LYS A 195 -2.33 6.91 20.97
N ILE A 196 -1.76 6.73 19.78
CA ILE A 196 -0.32 6.99 19.55
C ILE A 196 -0.02 8.48 19.72
N LEU A 197 -0.84 9.36 19.15
CA LEU A 197 -0.67 10.80 19.26
C LEU A 197 -0.69 11.24 20.73
N LEU A 198 -1.68 10.78 21.50
CA LEU A 198 -1.78 11.07 22.93
C LEU A 198 -0.54 10.60 23.70
N PHE A 199 -0.02 9.41 23.40
CA PHE A 199 1.21 8.91 24.00
C PHE A 199 2.40 9.86 23.73
N VAL A 200 2.57 10.31 22.48
CA VAL A 200 3.65 11.24 22.10
C VAL A 200 3.51 12.57 22.84
N LEU A 201 2.31 13.12 22.92
CA LEU A 201 2.05 14.37 23.65
C LEU A 201 2.36 14.24 25.14
N LEU A 202 1.96 13.14 25.78
CA LEU A 202 2.27 12.87 27.19
C LEU A 202 3.78 12.70 27.43
N LYS A 203 4.49 12.05 26.50
CA LYS A 203 5.94 11.90 26.57
C LYS A 203 6.64 13.26 26.46
N ARG A 204 6.21 14.11 25.51
CA ARG A 204 6.71 15.48 25.37
C ARG A 204 6.47 16.30 26.64
N LEU A 205 5.26 16.27 27.19
CA LEU A 205 4.93 16.95 28.45
C LEU A 205 5.87 16.52 29.59
N LYS A 206 6.13 15.21 29.72
CA LYS A 206 7.05 14.68 30.73
C LYS A 206 8.46 15.26 30.57
N ASN A 207 8.97 15.30 29.33
CA ASN A 207 10.31 15.82 29.03
C ASN A 207 10.40 17.33 29.30
N GLU A 208 9.44 18.13 28.82
CA GLU A 208 9.44 19.58 29.05
C GLU A 208 9.28 19.93 30.53
N ARG A 209 8.49 19.16 31.28
CA ARG A 209 8.41 19.31 32.74
C ARG A 209 9.78 19.14 33.41
N LEU A 210 10.52 18.10 33.02
CA LEU A 210 11.86 17.84 33.57
C LEU A 210 12.83 18.97 33.20
N ASN A 211 12.79 19.44 31.95
CA ASN A 211 13.62 20.55 31.46
C ASN A 211 13.31 21.85 32.20
N PHE A 212 12.03 22.16 32.44
CA PHE A 212 11.59 23.31 33.24
C PHE A 212 12.14 23.27 34.66
N LEU A 213 11.98 22.12 35.36
CA LEU A 213 12.46 21.95 36.73
C LEU A 213 13.98 22.05 36.86
N GLN A 214 14.73 21.80 35.79
CA GLN A 214 16.20 21.89 35.78
C GLN A 214 16.71 23.31 35.49
N LYS A 215 16.12 24.02 34.51
CA LYS A 215 16.64 25.32 34.03
C LYS A 215 15.95 26.54 34.62
N LEU A 216 14.69 26.41 35.05
CA LEU A 216 13.86 27.49 35.64
C LEU A 216 13.91 28.81 34.86
N THR A 217 13.77 28.76 33.53
CA THR A 217 13.72 29.92 32.64
C THR A 217 12.30 30.15 32.12
N PHE A 218 12.01 31.37 31.65
CA PHE A 218 10.72 31.67 31.01
C PHE A 218 10.47 30.78 29.79
N GLU A 219 11.51 30.56 28.97
CA GLU A 219 11.42 29.74 27.76
C GLU A 219 11.08 28.27 28.08
N SER A 220 11.66 27.70 29.15
CA SER A 220 11.31 26.33 29.56
C SER A 220 9.93 26.21 30.19
N LEU A 221 9.45 27.27 30.86
CA LEU A 221 8.05 27.36 31.32
C LEU A 221 7.08 27.43 30.13
N GLU A 222 7.40 28.23 29.11
CA GLU A 222 6.59 28.39 27.90
C GLU A 222 6.46 27.07 27.15
N GLN A 223 7.56 26.34 26.92
CA GLN A 223 7.52 25.02 26.26
C GLN A 223 6.72 23.97 27.05
N PHE A 224 6.82 24.00 28.38
CA PHE A 224 5.99 23.16 29.24
C PHE A 224 4.50 23.49 29.09
N PHE A 225 4.15 24.78 29.09
CA PHE A 225 2.76 25.23 28.90
C PHE A 225 2.20 24.87 27.52
N ILE A 226 2.99 25.07 26.45
CA ILE A 226 2.61 24.68 25.09
C ILE A 226 2.29 23.18 25.02
N SER A 227 3.15 22.34 25.62
CA SER A 227 2.95 20.89 25.64
C SER A 227 1.66 20.50 26.37
N LEU A 228 1.32 21.19 27.46
CA LEU A 228 0.06 21.00 28.18
C LEU A 228 -1.14 21.39 27.31
N ARG A 229 -1.07 22.56 26.66
CA ARG A 229 -2.15 23.07 25.80
C ARG A 229 -2.42 22.13 24.62
N GLN A 230 -1.39 21.51 24.05
CA GLN A 230 -1.54 20.51 22.98
C GLN A 230 -2.37 19.29 23.43
N ILE A 231 -2.23 18.85 24.68
CA ILE A 231 -3.04 17.76 25.25
C ILE A 231 -4.49 18.20 25.42
N CYS A 232 -4.74 19.44 25.89
CA CYS A 232 -6.09 19.98 25.97
C CYS A 232 -6.76 20.02 24.59
N ILE A 233 -6.05 20.54 23.57
CA ILE A 233 -6.52 20.57 22.19
C ILE A 233 -6.85 19.16 21.69
N PHE A 234 -6.00 18.17 21.99
CA PHE A 234 -6.30 16.76 21.65
C PHE A 234 -7.65 16.32 22.25
N PHE A 235 -7.91 16.57 23.53
CA PHE A 235 -9.20 16.20 24.10
C PHE A 235 -10.36 17.03 23.54
N GLU A 236 -10.18 18.32 23.25
CA GLU A 236 -11.19 19.15 22.57
C GLU A 236 -11.59 18.55 21.21
N PHE A 237 -10.63 18.02 20.43
CA PHE A 237 -10.91 17.45 19.10
C PHE A 237 -11.46 16.02 19.11
N PHE A 238 -11.10 15.20 20.12
CA PHE A 238 -11.42 13.77 20.15
C PHE A 238 -12.50 13.38 21.19
N SER A 239 -13.11 14.36 21.87
CA SER A 239 -14.20 14.13 22.86
C SER A 239 -15.62 14.22 22.29
N THR A 240 -15.77 14.58 21.01
CA THR A 240 -17.00 14.45 20.20
C THR A 240 -17.02 13.15 19.43
#